data_AF-A0A958CRY3-F1
#
_entry.id   AF-A0A958CRY3-F1
#
_cell.length_a   1.000
_cell.length_b   1.000
_cell.length_c   1.000
_cell.angle_alpha   90.00
_cell.angle_beta   90.00
_cell.angle_gamma   90.00
#
_symmetry.space_group_name_H-M   'P 1'
#
loop_
_entity.id
_entity.type
_entity.pdbx_description
1 polymer ?
#
loop_
_entity_poly.entity_id
_entity_poly.type
_entity_poly.pdbx_seq_one_letter_code
_entity_poly.pdbx_strand_id
1 'polypeptide(L)'
;TGLTLSANVTTTTATKITASSAGLEVGMMLLIGTEAMHVSAVSGNVATVQRGALGTTAATHTAADVVYRYVPPADVTMAVLAMAAHTNNTRIASGIKTESIGEYSVTYGDTSRMPEYAAGVVNKYQRIGV
;
A
#
# COMPACT_ATOMS: atom_id res chain seq x y z
N THR A 1 -11.30 -13.92 -9.87
CA THR A 1 -11.33 -14.27 -8.43
C THR A 1 -12.18 -15.51 -8.29
N GLY A 2 -11.70 -16.50 -7.55
CA GLY A 2 -12.46 -17.73 -7.26
C GLY A 2 -12.15 -18.30 -5.89
N LEU A 3 -11.33 -17.61 -5.09
CA LEU A 3 -11.03 -18.00 -3.72
C LEU A 3 -12.12 -17.46 -2.81
N THR A 4 -12.57 -18.31 -1.89
CA THR A 4 -13.46 -17.96 -0.80
C THR A 4 -12.79 -18.30 0.53
N LEU A 5 -13.31 -17.78 1.64
CA LEU A 5 -12.92 -18.30 2.95
C LEU A 5 -13.39 -19.75 3.11
N SER A 6 -12.53 -20.62 3.62
CA SER A 6 -12.89 -22.01 3.97
C SER A 6 -13.34 -22.16 5.42
N ALA A 7 -13.14 -21.14 6.25
CA ALA A 7 -13.57 -21.07 7.64
C ALA A 7 -13.97 -19.65 8.04
N ASN A 8 -14.85 -19.53 9.03
CA ASN A 8 -15.27 -18.24 9.57
C ASN A 8 -14.08 -17.51 10.23
N VAL A 9 -14.04 -16.19 10.09
CA VAL A 9 -13.18 -15.30 10.87
C VAL A 9 -14.04 -14.70 11.99
N THR A 10 -13.99 -15.32 13.16
CA THR A 10 -14.96 -15.09 14.24
C THR A 10 -14.64 -13.89 15.15
N THR A 11 -13.43 -13.35 15.08
CA THR A 11 -13.02 -12.18 15.88
C THR A 11 -12.40 -11.10 15.00
N THR A 12 -12.47 -9.85 15.45
CA THR A 12 -11.82 -8.70 14.80
C THR A 12 -10.30 -8.66 15.01
N THR A 13 -9.75 -9.59 15.81
CA THR A 13 -8.32 -9.69 16.12
C THR A 13 -7.65 -10.92 15.52
N ALA A 14 -8.40 -11.84 14.91
CA ALA A 14 -7.84 -13.02 14.26
C ALA A 14 -6.86 -12.61 13.15
N THR A 15 -5.63 -13.14 13.18
CA THR A 15 -4.57 -12.80 12.22
C THR A 15 -4.33 -13.88 11.18
N LYS A 16 -5.09 -14.97 11.23
CA LYS A 16 -5.02 -16.06 10.26
C LYS A 16 -6.35 -16.19 9.53
N ILE A 17 -6.27 -16.32 8.22
CA ILE A 17 -7.41 -16.65 7.36
C ILE A 17 -7.05 -17.87 6.52
N THR A 18 -8.04 -18.72 6.26
CA THR A 18 -7.87 -19.91 5.42
C THR A 18 -8.72 -19.75 4.17
N ALA A 19 -8.10 -19.84 3.00
CA ALA A 19 -8.80 -19.80 1.72
C ALA A 19 -9.25 -21.21 1.29
N SER A 20 -10.16 -21.26 0.31
CA SER A 20 -10.69 -22.49 -0.28
C SER A 20 -9.65 -23.28 -1.07
N SER A 21 -8.66 -22.62 -1.65
CA SER A 21 -7.54 -23.22 -2.38
C SER A 21 -6.24 -22.46 -2.12
N ALA A 22 -5.10 -23.04 -2.53
CA ALA A 22 -3.85 -22.30 -2.59
C ALA A 22 -3.96 -21.20 -3.68
N GLY A 23 -3.12 -20.17 -3.57
CA GLY A 23 -3.13 -19.01 -4.50
C GLY A 23 -3.07 -17.64 -3.81
N LEU A 24 -3.01 -17.61 -2.48
CA LEU A 24 -2.61 -16.42 -1.75
C LEU A 24 -1.08 -16.33 -1.75
N GLU A 25 -0.55 -15.12 -1.88
CA GLU A 25 0.89 -14.85 -1.85
C GLU A 25 1.19 -13.71 -0.88
N VAL A 26 2.42 -13.71 -0.35
CA VAL A 26 2.91 -12.64 0.53
C VAL A 26 2.96 -11.32 -0.22
N GLY A 27 2.56 -10.23 0.43
CA GLY A 27 2.50 -8.90 -0.15
C GLY A 27 1.18 -8.58 -0.87
N MET A 28 0.28 -9.56 -1.03
CA MET A 28 -1.05 -9.30 -1.55
C MET A 28 -1.87 -8.46 -0.56
N MET A 29 -2.65 -7.52 -1.10
CA MET A 29 -3.78 -6.91 -0.40
C MET A 29 -5.05 -7.65 -0.77
N LEU A 30 -5.75 -8.17 0.24
CA LEU A 30 -7.01 -8.86 0.11
C LEU A 30 -8.14 -7.92 0.50
N LEU A 31 -9.28 -8.05 -0.18
CA LEU A 31 -10.51 -7.33 0.11
C LEU A 31 -11.64 -8.35 0.30
N ILE A 32 -12.27 -8.32 1.47
CA ILE A 32 -13.43 -9.16 1.81
C ILE A 32 -14.51 -8.22 2.37
N GLY A 33 -15.68 -8.19 1.73
CA GLY A 33 -16.68 -7.15 1.99
C GLY A 33 -16.07 -5.75 1.82
N THR A 34 -15.98 -5.00 2.91
CA THR A 34 -15.34 -3.66 2.97
C THR A 34 -14.02 -3.63 3.74
N GLU A 35 -13.50 -4.79 4.16
CA GLU A 35 -12.24 -4.87 4.90
C GLU A 35 -11.07 -5.18 3.97
N ALA A 36 -10.02 -4.36 4.05
CA ALA A 36 -8.73 -4.63 3.42
C ALA A 36 -7.78 -5.31 4.42
N MET A 37 -7.06 -6.35 3.96
CA MET A 37 -6.11 -7.10 4.76
C MET A 37 -4.80 -7.29 3.99
N HIS A 38 -3.67 -7.04 4.65
CA HIS A 38 -2.34 -7.23 4.07
C HIS A 38 -1.79 -8.61 4.43
N VAL A 39 -1.36 -9.41 3.44
CA VAL A 39 -0.77 -10.73 3.67
C VAL A 39 0.71 -10.62 4.01
N SER A 40 1.09 -10.97 5.25
CA SER A 40 2.48 -10.94 5.72
C SER A 40 3.20 -12.29 5.60
N ALA A 41 2.46 -13.40 5.60
CA ALA A 41 3.00 -14.74 5.39
C ALA A 41 1.94 -15.68 4.82
N VAL A 42 2.36 -16.73 4.12
CA VAL A 42 1.46 -17.78 3.61
C VAL A 42 2.07 -19.15 3.90
N SER A 43 1.24 -20.08 4.36
CA SER A 43 1.57 -21.50 4.49
C SER A 43 0.43 -22.33 3.92
N GLY A 44 0.66 -22.93 2.75
CA GLY A 44 -0.39 -23.61 1.98
C GLY A 44 -1.53 -22.66 1.62
N ASN A 45 -2.72 -22.92 2.15
CA ASN A 45 -3.93 -22.12 1.93
C ASN A 45 -4.24 -21.16 3.09
N VAL A 46 -3.36 -21.11 4.09
CA VAL A 46 -3.50 -20.25 5.27
C VAL A 46 -2.61 -19.02 5.09
N ALA A 47 -3.21 -17.84 5.13
CA ALA A 47 -2.50 -16.57 5.13
C ALA A 47 -2.48 -15.96 6.54
N THR A 48 -1.32 -15.49 6.95
CA THR A 48 -1.19 -14.56 8.07
C THR A 48 -1.41 -13.15 7.53
N VAL A 49 -2.34 -12.43 8.12
CA VAL A 49 -2.78 -11.12 7.65
C VAL A 49 -2.71 -10.06 8.74
N GLN A 50 -2.35 -8.85 8.33
CA GLN A 50 -2.60 -7.64 9.10
C GLN A 50 -3.93 -7.04 8.64
N ARG A 51 -4.85 -6.92 9.59
CA ARG A 51 -6.25 -6.58 9.36
C ARG A 51 -6.53 -5.09 9.50
N GLY A 52 -7.67 -4.64 8.95
CA GLY A 52 -8.00 -3.21 8.93
C GLY A 52 -6.96 -2.36 8.19
N ALA A 53 -6.36 -2.92 7.15
CA ALA A 53 -5.36 -2.22 6.35
C ALA A 53 -6.01 -1.04 5.58
N LEU A 54 -5.20 -0.10 5.13
CA LEU A 54 -5.65 1.08 4.36
C LEU A 54 -6.73 1.92 5.08
N GLY A 55 -6.77 1.87 6.42
CA GLY A 55 -7.75 2.59 7.22
C GLY A 55 -9.15 1.96 7.26
N THR A 56 -9.29 0.73 6.77
CA THR A 56 -10.53 -0.05 6.90
C THR A 56 -10.71 -0.60 8.32
N THR A 57 -11.93 -0.97 8.68
CA THR A 57 -12.23 -1.56 10.00
C THR A 57 -12.21 -3.08 9.92
N ALA A 58 -11.55 -3.72 10.88
CA ALA A 58 -11.55 -5.16 11.05
C ALA A 58 -12.98 -5.67 11.36
N ALA A 59 -13.56 -6.51 10.50
CA ALA A 59 -14.88 -7.12 10.64
C ALA A 59 -14.82 -8.67 10.75
N THR A 60 -15.84 -9.30 11.31
CA THR A 60 -15.97 -10.77 11.21
C THR A 60 -16.44 -11.15 9.81
N HIS A 61 -15.98 -12.30 9.31
CA HIS A 61 -16.34 -12.82 7.99
C HIS A 61 -16.81 -14.26 8.09
N THR A 62 -17.68 -14.67 7.17
CA THR A 62 -18.20 -16.03 7.09
C THR A 62 -17.45 -16.89 6.08
N ALA A 63 -17.45 -18.20 6.30
CA ALA A 63 -17.02 -19.15 5.28
C ALA A 63 -17.84 -18.92 4.00
N ALA A 64 -17.22 -19.21 2.86
CA ALA A 64 -17.70 -18.88 1.52
C ALA A 64 -17.68 -17.38 1.14
N ASP A 65 -17.33 -16.45 2.04
CA ASP A 65 -17.12 -15.05 1.64
C ASP A 65 -16.01 -14.97 0.58
N VAL A 66 -16.29 -14.22 -0.49
CA VAL A 66 -15.39 -14.11 -1.63
C VAL A 66 -14.18 -13.25 -1.29
N VAL A 67 -12.99 -13.77 -1.59
CA VAL A 67 -11.72 -13.06 -1.39
C VAL A 67 -11.32 -12.40 -2.71
N TYR A 68 -11.29 -11.08 -2.72
CA TYR A 68 -10.80 -10.29 -3.84
C TYR A 68 -9.34 -9.90 -3.61
N ARG A 69 -8.54 -9.86 -4.69
CA ARG A 69 -7.24 -9.20 -4.67
C ARG A 69 -7.46 -7.72 -4.95
N TYR A 70 -7.11 -6.87 -3.99
CA TYR A 70 -7.15 -5.43 -4.17
C TYR A 70 -6.01 -5.00 -5.08
N VAL A 71 -6.35 -4.34 -6.19
CA VAL A 71 -5.39 -3.73 -7.11
C VAL A 71 -5.58 -2.23 -7.03
N PRO A 72 -4.55 -1.46 -6.60
CA PRO A 72 -4.66 -0.02 -6.53
C PRO A 72 -4.90 0.59 -7.92
N PRO A 73 -5.61 1.72 -8.02
CA PRO A 73 -5.79 2.44 -9.28
C PRO A 73 -4.44 2.81 -9.93
N ALA A 74 -4.43 2.88 -11.27
CA ALA A 74 -3.23 3.20 -12.04
C ALA A 74 -2.57 4.51 -11.58
N ASP A 75 -3.35 5.54 -11.26
CA ASP A 75 -2.86 6.82 -10.72
C ASP A 75 -1.96 6.63 -9.48
N VAL A 76 -2.40 5.78 -8.54
CA VAL A 76 -1.68 5.51 -7.29
C VAL A 76 -0.39 4.77 -7.58
N THR A 77 -0.42 3.79 -8.49
CA THR A 77 0.80 3.08 -8.90
C THR A 77 1.82 4.02 -9.53
N MET A 78 1.39 4.89 -10.44
CA MET A 78 2.26 5.86 -11.10
C MET A 78 2.83 6.88 -10.12
N ALA A 79 2.03 7.33 -9.14
CA ALA A 79 2.50 8.25 -8.10
C ALA A 79 3.58 7.61 -7.23
N VAL A 80 3.42 6.33 -6.87
CA VAL A 80 4.42 5.57 -6.10
C VAL A 80 5.69 5.36 -6.92
N LEU A 81 5.58 5.00 -8.21
CA LEU A 81 6.75 4.88 -9.10
C LEU A 81 7.49 6.22 -9.24
N ALA A 82 6.76 7.33 -9.43
CA ALA A 82 7.34 8.67 -9.52
C ALA A 82 8.05 9.07 -8.22
N MET A 83 7.45 8.77 -7.06
CA MET A 83 8.06 9.02 -5.75
C MET A 83 9.33 8.19 -5.54
N ALA A 84 9.30 6.90 -5.91
CA ALA A 84 10.45 6.02 -5.80
C ALA A 84 11.60 6.48 -6.71
N ALA A 85 11.29 6.85 -7.95
CA ALA A 85 12.26 7.41 -8.90
C ALA A 85 12.84 8.74 -8.40
N HIS A 86 11.99 9.64 -7.90
CA HIS A 86 12.42 10.90 -7.30
C HIS A 86 13.38 10.67 -6.15
N THR A 87 13.00 9.82 -5.19
CA THR A 87 13.84 9.45 -4.04
C THR A 87 15.16 8.83 -4.49
N ASN A 88 15.18 7.98 -5.53
CA ASN A 88 16.41 7.40 -6.03
C ASN A 88 17.34 8.45 -6.68
N ASN A 89 16.78 9.36 -7.47
CA ASN A 89 17.54 10.42 -8.13
C ASN A 89 18.09 11.44 -7.12
N THR A 90 17.31 11.79 -6.09
CA THR A 90 17.75 12.71 -5.04
C THR A 90 18.67 12.05 -4.01
N ARG A 91 18.64 10.71 -3.84
CA ARG A 91 19.65 9.97 -3.07
C ARG A 91 21.05 10.14 -3.66
N ILE A 92 21.17 10.20 -4.99
CA ILE A 92 22.45 10.50 -5.66
C ILE A 92 22.76 12.00 -5.58
N ALA A 93 21.74 12.88 -5.59
CA ALA A 93 21.88 14.32 -5.41
C ALA A 93 22.12 14.78 -3.96
N SER A 94 22.06 13.88 -2.97
CA SER A 94 22.35 14.19 -1.55
C SER A 94 23.84 14.45 -1.29
N GLY A 95 24.70 14.30 -2.30
CA GLY A 95 26.03 14.91 -2.35
C GLY A 95 25.93 16.37 -2.79
N ILE A 96 25.49 17.25 -1.89
CA ILE A 96 25.41 18.69 -2.13
C ILE A 96 26.82 19.22 -2.49
N LYS A 97 27.00 19.67 -3.74
CA LYS A 97 28.13 20.52 -4.15
C LYS A 97 27.70 21.98 -4.03
N THR A 98 27.96 22.58 -2.89
CA THR A 98 27.88 24.04 -2.75
C THR A 98 29.11 24.63 -3.42
N GLU A 99 28.94 25.26 -4.58
CA GLU A 99 29.97 26.11 -5.16
C GLU A 99 29.43 27.55 -5.19
N SER A 100 30.08 28.42 -4.43
CA SER A 100 29.84 29.86 -4.44
C SER A 100 30.89 30.52 -5.32
N ILE A 101 30.46 31.20 -6.38
CA ILE A 101 31.29 32.10 -7.19
C ILE A 101 30.66 33.49 -7.10
N GLY A 102 31.11 34.29 -6.14
CA GLY A 102 30.65 35.68 -5.97
C GLY A 102 29.24 35.82 -5.40
N GLU A 103 28.45 36.76 -5.92
CA GLU A 103 27.15 37.21 -5.37
C GLU A 103 25.95 36.33 -5.79
N TYR A 104 26.13 35.41 -6.73
CA TYR A 104 25.05 34.52 -7.18
C TYR A 104 25.07 33.20 -6.41
N SER A 105 24.00 32.90 -5.68
CA SER A 105 23.74 31.58 -5.12
C SER A 105 22.68 30.86 -5.96
N VAL A 106 22.95 29.62 -6.36
CA VAL A 106 21.96 28.76 -7.01
C VAL A 106 21.71 27.57 -6.09
N THR A 107 20.55 27.56 -5.45
CA THR A 107 20.08 26.40 -4.68
C THR A 107 19.41 25.43 -5.65
N TYR A 108 20.11 24.36 -6.01
CA TYR A 108 19.44 23.20 -6.62
C TYR A 108 18.97 22.26 -5.51
N GLY A 109 17.67 22.00 -5.48
CA GLY A 109 17.06 21.01 -4.60
C GLY A 109 16.28 21.62 -3.44
N ASP A 110 15.00 21.88 -3.67
CA ASP A 110 14.03 21.71 -2.58
C ASP A 110 13.95 20.19 -2.33
N THR A 111 14.74 19.70 -1.38
CA THR A 111 14.96 18.27 -1.14
C THR A 111 13.75 17.56 -0.50
N SER A 112 12.62 18.24 -0.30
CA SER A 112 11.54 17.72 0.55
C SER A 112 10.14 17.72 -0.05
N ARG A 113 9.94 18.21 -1.28
CA ARG A 113 8.61 18.16 -1.91
C ARG A 113 8.47 16.91 -2.77
N MET A 114 7.52 16.06 -2.39
CA MET A 114 7.00 14.99 -3.25
C MET A 114 6.73 15.52 -4.68
N PRO A 115 6.97 14.72 -5.73
CA PRO A 115 6.64 15.12 -7.10
C PRO A 115 5.21 15.66 -7.18
N GLU A 116 5.00 16.77 -7.90
CA GLU A 116 3.70 17.46 -7.95
C GLU A 116 2.55 16.53 -8.40
N TYR A 117 2.82 15.66 -9.37
CA TYR A 117 1.88 14.60 -9.77
C TYR A 117 1.52 13.67 -8.61
N ALA A 118 2.49 13.21 -7.83
CA ALA A 118 2.25 12.34 -6.69
C ALA A 118 1.47 13.08 -5.58
N ALA A 119 1.72 14.37 -5.38
CA ALA A 119 0.96 15.21 -4.45
C ALA A 119 -0.52 15.33 -4.85
N GLY A 120 -0.80 15.54 -6.14
CA GLY A 120 -2.16 15.59 -6.67
C GLY A 120 -2.92 14.27 -6.48
N VAL A 121 -2.25 13.14 -6.72
CA VAL A 121 -2.82 11.80 -6.49
C VAL A 121 -3.10 11.57 -5.01
N VAL A 122 -2.16 11.89 -4.12
CA VAL A 122 -2.39 11.76 -2.67
C VAL A 122 -3.57 12.62 -2.23
N ASN A 123 -3.71 13.85 -2.70
CA ASN A 123 -4.84 14.70 -2.36
C ASN A 123 -6.20 14.17 -2.85
N LYS A 124 -6.22 13.41 -3.96
CA LYS A 124 -7.42 12.78 -4.51
C LYS A 124 -7.85 11.54 -3.72
N TYR A 125 -6.90 10.72 -3.27
CA TYR A 125 -7.17 9.45 -2.59
C TYR A 125 -7.01 9.53 -1.07
N GLN A 126 -6.59 10.67 -0.51
CA GLN A 126 -6.57 10.87 0.93
C GLN A 126 -7.97 10.74 1.51
N ARG A 127 -8.04 10.30 2.76
CA ARG A 127 -9.27 10.37 3.53
C ARG A 127 -9.60 11.84 3.76
N ILE A 128 -10.64 12.34 3.09
CA ILE A 128 -11.24 13.63 3.41
C ILE A 128 -11.90 13.46 4.79
N GLY A 129 -11.58 14.36 5.72
CA GLY A 129 -11.81 14.19 7.16
C GLY A 129 -13.24 13.80 7.58
N VAL A 130 -13.32 13.24 8.79
CA VAL A 130 -14.54 13.23 9.61
C VAL A 130 -14.78 14.65 10.13
#